data_AF-A0A8J7XT53-F1
#
_entry.id   AF-A0A8J7XT53-F1
#
_cell.length_a   1.000
_cell.length_b   1.000
_cell.length_c   1.000
_cell.angle_alpha   90.00
_cell.angle_beta   90.00
_cell.angle_gamma   90.00
#
_symmetry.space_group_name_H-M   'P 1'
#
loop_
_entity.id
_entity.type
_entity.pdbx_description
1 polymer ?
#
loop_
_entity_poly.entity_id
_entity_poly.type
_entity_poly.pdbx_seq_one_letter_code
_entity_poly.pdbx_strand_id
1 'polypeptide(L)'
;MTNFPRMMFKAEVLQYMHNWTDREVREEALYNIAVKWFLELELDEEPFDFTALSKFRAKLGKEMHAKLLVDILQQIKEAGFLDHILQFTDTTAVEGDVAVCTTAHLIVNACALVTKKLKEEGYTVAVIFEKKEQLQTIVEKAFILLEKTKNVGEIEYKREMLKSILEDYIEVKDGKAKERKKREKRIVSVTDPDVRWGAKSDDEMWAEYKTGPTMTENRFITGVMVTPASVADDKFAIPLYEQLMYPLETLVGDVPLLVRIFLFLNLIIR
;
A
#
# COMPACT_ATOMS: atom_id res chain seq x y z
N MET A 1 -10.63 18.69 22.87
CA MET A 1 -10.06 18.30 21.56
C MET A 1 -11.16 17.71 20.71
N THR A 2 -11.61 18.46 19.71
CA THR A 2 -12.72 18.02 18.85
C THR A 2 -12.13 17.52 17.53
N ASN A 3 -12.01 16.21 17.39
CA ASN A 3 -11.49 15.58 16.18
C ASN A 3 -12.61 15.44 15.14
N PHE A 4 -13.08 16.56 14.60
CA PHE A 4 -14.12 16.54 13.56
C PHE A 4 -13.60 15.83 12.31
N PRO A 5 -14.35 14.87 11.72
CA PRO A 5 -13.89 14.13 10.54
C PRO A 5 -13.42 15.00 9.37
N ARG A 6 -14.10 16.13 9.13
CA ARG A 6 -13.74 17.11 8.09
C ARG A 6 -12.33 17.67 8.30
N MET A 7 -12.02 18.11 9.52
CA MET A 7 -10.70 18.66 9.87
C MET A 7 -9.61 17.58 9.73
N MET A 8 -9.88 16.37 10.21
CA MET A 8 -8.91 15.27 10.13
C MET A 8 -8.61 14.87 8.68
N PHE A 9 -9.62 14.85 7.80
CA PHE A 9 -9.43 14.60 6.37
C PHE A 9 -8.63 15.72 5.70
N LYS A 10 -8.90 16.98 6.03
CA LYS A 10 -8.08 18.12 5.55
C LYS A 10 -6.62 18.01 6.01
N ALA A 11 -6.39 17.62 7.25
CA ALA A 11 -5.06 17.39 7.78
C ALA A 11 -4.31 16.27 7.03
N GLU A 12 -5.00 15.18 6.67
CA GLU A 12 -4.44 14.10 5.84
C GLU A 12 -4.08 14.59 4.43
N VAL A 13 -4.88 15.47 3.83
CA VAL A 13 -4.53 16.09 2.54
C VAL A 13 -3.25 16.92 2.66
N LEU A 14 -3.13 17.78 3.68
CA LEU A 14 -1.91 18.56 3.92
C LEU A 14 -0.70 17.66 4.16
N GLN A 15 -0.89 16.60 4.94
CA GLN A 15 0.14 15.62 5.22
C GLN A 15 0.76 15.06 3.93
N TYR A 16 -0.10 14.61 3.02
CA TYR A 16 0.34 14.04 1.75
C TYR A 16 1.01 15.10 0.86
N MET A 17 0.40 16.28 0.72
CA MET A 17 0.90 17.34 -0.16
C MET A 17 2.29 17.84 0.22
N HIS A 18 2.58 17.89 1.52
CA HIS A 18 3.85 18.39 2.04
C HIS A 18 4.83 17.29 2.46
N ASN A 19 4.43 16.01 2.33
CA ASN A 19 5.18 14.86 2.82
C ASN A 19 5.57 14.97 4.31
N TRP A 20 4.62 15.42 5.12
CA TRP A 20 4.80 15.61 6.56
C TRP A 20 4.50 14.33 7.34
N THR A 21 5.20 14.15 8.45
CA THR A 21 4.86 13.17 9.49
C THR A 21 3.63 13.63 10.28
N ASP A 22 2.97 12.72 10.99
CA ASP A 22 1.82 13.07 11.87
C ASP A 22 2.17 14.14 12.91
N ARG A 23 3.44 14.19 13.33
CA ARG A 23 3.95 15.18 14.28
C ARG A 23 4.12 16.54 13.63
N GLU A 24 4.69 16.57 12.42
CA GLU A 24 4.86 17.80 11.65
C GLU A 24 3.51 18.41 11.27
N VAL A 25 2.51 17.61 10.88
CA VAL A 25 1.15 18.12 10.62
C VAL A 25 0.58 18.80 11.85
N ARG A 26 0.75 18.21 13.04
CA ARG A 26 0.31 18.84 14.30
C ARG A 26 1.08 20.13 14.58
N GLU A 27 2.39 20.12 14.39
CA GLU A 27 3.24 21.29 14.62
C GLU A 27 2.88 22.45 13.69
N GLU A 28 2.66 22.16 12.42
CA GLU A 28 2.17 23.13 11.44
C GLU A 28 0.76 23.62 11.80
N ALA A 29 -0.12 22.74 12.28
CA ALA A 29 -1.44 23.14 12.79
C ALA A 29 -1.38 23.98 14.08
N LEU A 30 -0.26 23.98 14.82
CA LEU A 30 -0.06 24.85 15.98
C LEU A 30 0.38 26.25 15.57
N TYR A 31 1.34 26.36 14.64
CA TYR A 31 2.05 27.63 14.42
C TYR A 31 1.77 28.29 13.07
N ASN A 32 1.36 27.53 12.06
CA ASN A 32 1.16 28.05 10.73
C ASN A 32 -0.27 28.55 10.55
N ILE A 33 -0.42 29.87 10.42
CA ILE A 33 -1.72 30.54 10.29
C ILE A 33 -2.49 30.04 9.06
N ALA A 34 -1.80 29.75 7.94
CA ALA A 34 -2.46 29.24 6.74
C ALA A 34 -3.01 27.82 6.97
N VAL A 35 -2.28 26.99 7.71
CA VAL A 35 -2.73 25.64 8.08
C VAL A 35 -3.89 25.71 9.06
N LYS A 36 -3.82 26.58 10.09
CA LYS A 36 -4.95 26.82 11.01
C LYS A 36 -6.21 27.25 10.27
N TRP A 37 -6.10 28.23 9.38
CA TRP A 37 -7.22 28.68 8.56
C TRP A 37 -7.81 27.55 7.70
N PHE A 38 -6.95 26.77 7.04
CA PHE A 38 -7.40 25.65 6.21
C PHE A 38 -8.12 24.58 7.04
N LEU A 39 -7.60 24.27 8.22
CA LEU A 39 -8.19 23.31 9.17
C LEU A 39 -9.41 23.86 9.93
N GLU A 40 -9.77 25.13 9.72
CA GLU A 40 -10.87 25.82 10.41
C GLU A 40 -10.66 25.92 11.93
N LEU A 41 -9.40 26.09 12.34
CA LEU A 41 -9.01 26.32 13.74
C LEU A 41 -8.94 27.81 14.05
N GLU A 42 -9.32 28.19 15.26
CA GLU A 42 -9.06 29.55 15.76
C GLU A 42 -7.55 29.77 16.01
N LEU A 43 -7.15 31.04 16.13
CA LEU A 43 -5.72 31.39 16.29
C LEU A 43 -5.14 30.82 17.59
N ASP A 44 -5.90 30.85 18.67
CA ASP A 44 -5.56 30.36 20.01
C ASP A 44 -6.04 28.93 20.29
N GLU A 45 -6.77 28.30 19.36
CA GLU A 45 -7.23 26.92 19.52
C GLU A 45 -6.08 25.90 19.35
N GLU A 46 -6.02 24.90 20.22
CA GLU A 46 -5.09 23.78 20.07
C GLU A 46 -5.62 22.75 19.05
N PRO A 47 -4.76 22.27 18.13
CA PRO A 47 -5.15 21.23 17.17
C PRO A 47 -5.26 19.85 17.83
N PHE A 48 -5.63 18.86 17.02
CA PHE A 48 -5.70 17.46 17.41
C PHE A 48 -4.34 16.88 17.82
N ASP A 49 -4.38 15.80 18.61
CA ASP A 49 -3.18 15.03 18.94
C ASP A 49 -2.65 14.27 17.71
N PHE A 50 -1.34 14.17 17.53
CA PHE A 50 -0.74 13.51 16.36
C PHE A 50 -1.19 12.05 16.21
N THR A 51 -1.46 11.35 17.32
CA THR A 51 -1.99 9.96 17.29
C THR A 51 -3.43 9.88 16.81
N ALA A 52 -4.19 10.98 16.88
CA ALA A 52 -5.55 11.02 16.38
C ALA A 52 -5.58 10.91 14.85
N LEU A 53 -4.58 11.47 14.15
CA LEU A 53 -4.51 11.41 12.69
C LEU A 53 -4.25 9.97 12.21
N SER A 54 -3.32 9.25 12.81
CA SER A 54 -3.08 7.83 12.48
C SER A 54 -4.31 6.96 12.76
N LYS A 55 -5.00 7.17 13.89
CA LYS A 55 -6.25 6.47 14.21
C LYS A 55 -7.38 6.82 13.25
N PHE A 56 -7.46 8.08 12.82
CA PHE A 56 -8.45 8.54 11.86
C PHE A 56 -8.26 7.84 10.51
N ARG A 57 -7.04 7.83 9.96
CA ARG A 57 -6.73 7.13 8.70
C ARG A 57 -7.08 5.65 8.75
N ALA A 58 -6.68 4.97 9.84
CA ALA A 58 -6.99 3.55 10.06
C ALA A 58 -8.50 3.29 10.13
N LYS A 59 -9.28 4.21 10.72
CA LYS A 59 -10.74 4.10 10.80
C LYS A 59 -11.43 4.44 9.48
N LEU A 60 -10.91 5.42 8.75
CA LEU A 60 -11.47 5.86 7.47
C LEU A 60 -11.34 4.73 6.44
N GLY A 61 -10.13 4.18 6.32
CA GLY A 61 -9.88 2.99 5.50
C GLY A 61 -10.06 3.22 4.00
N LYS A 62 -9.61 2.26 3.19
CA LYS A 62 -9.60 2.38 1.72
C LYS A 62 -10.99 2.62 1.12
N GLU A 63 -12.01 1.97 1.66
CA GLU A 63 -13.37 2.01 1.11
C GLU A 63 -14.01 3.38 1.26
N MET A 64 -13.76 4.07 2.38
CA MET A 64 -14.29 5.41 2.57
C MET A 64 -13.53 6.44 1.73
N HIS A 65 -12.21 6.29 1.58
CA HIS A 65 -11.45 7.13 0.64
C HIS A 65 -11.98 7.01 -0.79
N ALA A 66 -12.27 5.80 -1.25
CA ALA A 66 -12.86 5.57 -2.56
C ALA A 66 -14.23 6.25 -2.68
N LYS A 67 -15.09 6.15 -1.66
CA LYS A 67 -16.40 6.84 -1.65
C LYS A 67 -16.25 8.37 -1.67
N LEU A 68 -15.33 8.92 -0.87
CA LEU A 68 -15.05 10.36 -0.86
C LEU A 68 -14.56 10.85 -2.22
N LEU A 69 -13.70 10.08 -2.90
CA LEU A 69 -13.28 10.40 -4.27
C LEU A 69 -14.47 10.47 -5.22
N VAL A 70 -15.35 9.46 -5.18
CA VAL A 70 -16.58 9.41 -5.98
C VAL A 70 -17.49 10.62 -5.70
N ASP A 71 -17.70 10.96 -4.43
CA ASP A 71 -18.53 12.10 -4.03
C ASP A 71 -17.95 13.45 -4.50
N ILE A 72 -16.62 13.59 -4.51
CA ILE A 72 -15.94 14.80 -5.00
C ILE A 72 -16.03 14.88 -6.53
N LEU A 73 -15.87 13.76 -7.24
CA LEU A 73 -16.03 13.71 -8.69
C LEU A 73 -17.45 14.08 -9.13
N GLN A 74 -18.46 13.64 -8.38
CA GLN A 74 -19.84 14.02 -8.61
C GLN A 74 -20.05 15.54 -8.49
N GLN A 75 -19.47 16.18 -7.47
CA GLN A 75 -19.52 17.65 -7.32
C GLN A 75 -18.82 18.38 -8.48
N ILE A 76 -17.64 17.89 -8.90
CA ILE A 76 -16.89 18.46 -10.04
C ILE A 76 -17.71 18.35 -11.34
N LYS A 77 -18.43 17.24 -11.51
CA LYS A 77 -19.34 17.04 -12.64
C LYS A 77 -20.51 18.00 -12.61
N GLU A 78 -21.17 18.15 -11.47
CA GLU A 78 -22.29 19.08 -11.29
C GLU A 78 -21.88 20.54 -11.54
N ALA A 79 -20.64 20.88 -11.20
CA ALA A 79 -20.04 22.17 -11.50
C ALA A 79 -19.61 22.33 -12.99
N GLY A 80 -19.72 21.27 -13.81
CA GLY A 80 -19.45 21.30 -15.25
C GLY A 80 -17.98 21.16 -15.65
N PHE A 81 -17.10 20.73 -14.74
CA PHE A 81 -15.65 20.65 -14.99
C PHE A 81 -15.14 19.24 -15.32
N LEU A 82 -15.96 18.20 -15.10
CA LEU A 82 -15.57 16.82 -15.33
C LEU A 82 -15.85 16.37 -16.77
N ASP A 83 -14.81 16.35 -17.61
CA ASP A 83 -14.83 15.64 -18.89
C ASP A 83 -14.45 14.18 -18.67
N HIS A 84 -15.28 13.24 -19.09
CA HIS A 84 -15.10 11.79 -18.84
C HIS A 84 -15.02 10.98 -20.13
N ILE A 85 -15.09 11.62 -21.30
CA ILE A 85 -15.15 10.97 -22.61
C ILE A 85 -13.79 10.35 -22.97
N LEU A 86 -12.74 11.16 -22.85
CA LEU A 86 -11.35 10.74 -23.07
C LEU A 86 -10.62 10.65 -21.74
N GLN A 87 -10.06 9.48 -21.46
CA GLN A 87 -9.25 9.26 -20.26
C GLN A 87 -7.89 8.69 -20.59
N PHE A 88 -6.91 9.07 -19.79
CA PHE A 88 -5.53 8.63 -19.86
C PHE A 88 -5.24 7.71 -18.70
N THR A 89 -4.49 6.65 -18.96
CA THR A 89 -3.99 5.74 -17.92
C THR A 89 -2.52 5.47 -18.14
N ASP A 90 -1.78 5.38 -17.04
CA ASP A 90 -0.39 4.95 -17.03
C ASP A 90 -0.10 4.30 -15.69
N THR A 91 0.70 3.24 -15.68
CA THR A 91 1.05 2.56 -14.43
C THR A 91 2.28 3.22 -13.82
N THR A 92 2.18 3.62 -12.57
CA THR A 92 3.26 4.25 -11.82
C THR A 92 3.65 3.40 -10.61
N ALA A 93 4.96 3.38 -10.34
CA ALA A 93 5.57 2.80 -9.16
C ALA A 93 5.23 3.62 -7.90
N VAL A 94 4.72 2.97 -6.85
CA VAL A 94 4.56 3.59 -5.52
C VAL A 94 5.35 2.79 -4.52
N GLU A 95 6.37 3.40 -3.92
CA GLU A 95 7.22 2.76 -2.92
C GLU A 95 6.39 2.37 -1.69
N GLY A 96 6.52 1.11 -1.27
CA GLY A 96 5.83 0.59 -0.10
C GLY A 96 6.60 0.94 1.17
N ASP A 97 5.88 1.41 2.19
CA ASP A 97 6.44 1.64 3.53
C ASP A 97 6.62 0.32 4.27
N VAL A 98 7.63 -0.45 3.85
CA VAL A 98 7.95 -1.76 4.42
C VAL A 98 9.42 -1.87 4.78
N ALA A 99 9.70 -2.56 5.88
CA ALA A 99 11.05 -2.92 6.24
C ALA A 99 11.59 -4.02 5.31
N VAL A 100 12.49 -3.65 4.40
CA VAL A 100 13.23 -4.60 3.58
C VAL A 100 14.22 -5.36 4.47
N CYS A 101 14.06 -6.68 4.55
CA CYS A 101 14.93 -7.53 5.35
C CYS A 101 15.66 -8.58 4.50
N THR A 102 16.73 -9.16 5.05
CA THR A 102 17.46 -10.26 4.40
C THR A 102 16.55 -11.48 4.23
N THR A 103 16.82 -12.33 3.23
CA THR A 103 16.08 -13.57 2.97
C THR A 103 15.89 -14.44 4.22
N ALA A 104 16.95 -14.62 5.03
CA ALA A 104 16.88 -15.37 6.28
C ALA A 104 15.87 -14.77 7.27
N HIS A 105 15.93 -13.46 7.51
CA HIS A 105 14.97 -12.77 8.38
C HIS A 105 13.53 -12.80 7.83
N LEU A 106 13.35 -12.72 6.51
CA LEU A 106 12.03 -12.82 5.89
C LEU A 106 11.40 -14.19 6.17
N ILE A 107 12.15 -15.28 5.98
CA ILE A 107 11.68 -16.65 6.27
C ILE A 107 11.38 -16.83 7.77
N VAL A 108 12.23 -16.30 8.65
CA VAL A 108 12.01 -16.35 10.10
C VAL A 108 10.72 -15.61 10.48
N ASN A 109 10.51 -14.41 9.93
CA ASN A 109 9.29 -13.63 10.18
C ASN A 109 8.03 -14.37 9.67
N ALA A 110 8.10 -15.01 8.49
CA ALA A 110 7.01 -15.83 7.96
C ALA A 110 6.70 -17.04 8.86
N CYS A 111 7.73 -17.76 9.30
CA CYS A 111 7.58 -18.87 10.25
C CYS A 111 7.00 -18.41 11.59
N ALA A 112 7.37 -17.22 12.07
CA ALA A 112 6.83 -16.62 13.29
C ALA A 112 5.33 -16.30 13.13
N LEU A 113 4.87 -15.82 11.97
CA LEU A 113 3.44 -15.59 11.71
C LEU A 113 2.64 -16.89 11.73
N VAL A 114 3.15 -17.95 11.09
CA VAL A 114 2.53 -19.28 11.11
C VAL A 114 2.46 -19.81 12.54
N THR A 115 3.57 -19.76 13.27
CA THR A 115 3.66 -20.21 14.67
C THR A 115 2.73 -19.42 15.60
N LYS A 116 2.63 -18.10 15.41
CA LYS A 116 1.73 -17.25 16.18
C LYS A 116 0.27 -17.65 15.95
N LYS A 117 -0.12 -17.86 14.69
CA LYS A 117 -1.49 -18.30 14.37
C LYS A 117 -1.79 -19.68 14.93
N LEU A 118 -0.85 -20.62 14.85
CA LEU A 118 -1.01 -21.95 15.46
C LEU A 118 -1.28 -21.87 16.96
N LYS A 119 -0.58 -20.99 17.68
CA LYS A 119 -0.83 -20.77 19.11
C LYS A 119 -2.21 -20.17 19.38
N GLU A 120 -2.67 -19.23 18.54
CA GLU A 120 -4.01 -18.66 18.62
C GLU A 120 -5.10 -19.74 18.44
N GLU A 121 -4.85 -20.72 17.57
CA GLU A 121 -5.75 -21.86 17.32
C GLU A 121 -5.54 -23.05 18.30
N GLY A 122 -4.69 -22.90 19.33
CA GLY A 122 -4.50 -23.90 20.38
C GLY A 122 -3.50 -25.03 20.06
N TYR A 123 -2.76 -24.96 18.96
CA TYR A 123 -1.73 -25.94 18.60
C TYR A 123 -0.40 -25.65 19.31
N THR A 124 0.23 -26.68 19.88
CA THR A 124 1.55 -26.59 20.52
C THR A 124 2.69 -26.85 19.53
N VAL A 125 2.71 -26.12 18.42
CA VAL A 125 3.81 -26.16 17.46
C VAL A 125 4.64 -24.89 17.64
N ALA A 126 5.91 -25.04 18.01
CA ALA A 126 6.84 -23.93 18.10
C ALA A 126 8.10 -24.24 17.29
N VAL A 127 8.51 -23.28 16.47
CA VAL A 127 9.81 -23.27 15.81
C VAL A 127 10.63 -22.16 16.43
N ILE A 128 11.82 -22.51 16.93
CA ILE A 128 12.75 -21.58 17.56
C ILE A 128 13.92 -21.37 16.60
N PHE A 129 14.25 -20.11 16.35
CA PHE A 129 15.40 -19.70 15.56
C PHE A 129 16.44 -19.05 16.47
N GLU A 130 17.70 -19.39 16.27
CA GLU A 130 18.81 -18.78 17.02
C GLU A 130 19.30 -17.50 16.34
N LYS A 131 19.97 -16.62 17.10
CA LYS A 131 20.60 -15.43 16.52
C LYS A 131 21.73 -15.87 15.59
N LYS A 132 21.75 -15.33 14.37
CA LYS A 132 22.75 -15.65 13.31
C LYS A 132 22.74 -17.13 12.89
N GLU A 133 21.60 -17.79 12.99
CA GLU A 133 21.43 -19.14 12.47
C GLU A 133 21.67 -19.19 10.94
N GLN A 134 22.27 -20.27 10.46
CA GLN A 134 22.59 -20.42 9.05
C GLN A 134 21.32 -20.56 8.20
N LEU A 135 21.33 -19.99 6.99
CA LEU A 135 20.21 -20.05 6.05
C LEU A 135 19.74 -21.50 5.82
N GLN A 136 20.68 -22.44 5.70
CA GLN A 136 20.38 -23.87 5.55
C GLN A 136 19.44 -24.38 6.66
N THR A 137 19.82 -24.16 7.92
CA THR A 137 19.07 -24.62 9.09
C THR A 137 17.72 -23.92 9.20
N ILE A 138 17.66 -22.62 8.85
CA ILE A 138 16.41 -21.86 8.81
C ILE A 138 15.44 -22.48 7.79
N VAL A 139 15.93 -22.78 6.59
CA VAL A 139 15.14 -23.37 5.51
C VAL A 139 14.65 -24.78 5.89
N GLU A 140 15.50 -25.61 6.47
CA GLU A 140 15.11 -26.95 6.96
C GLU A 140 14.01 -26.86 8.01
N LYS A 141 14.14 -25.98 9.01
CA LYS A 141 13.11 -25.73 10.02
C LYS A 141 11.80 -25.24 9.39
N ALA A 142 11.88 -24.38 8.38
CA ALA A 142 10.70 -23.87 7.67
C ALA A 142 9.97 -24.98 6.90
N PHE A 143 10.69 -25.89 6.22
CA PHE A 143 10.08 -27.06 5.57
C PHE A 143 9.42 -28.01 6.58
N ILE A 144 10.07 -28.27 7.72
CA ILE A 144 9.48 -29.07 8.81
C ILE A 144 8.17 -28.43 9.30
N LEU A 145 8.14 -27.10 9.42
CA LEU A 145 6.92 -26.37 9.80
C LEU A 145 5.80 -26.56 8.77
N LEU A 146 6.10 -26.43 7.48
CA LEU A 146 5.12 -26.63 6.39
C LEU A 146 4.54 -28.04 6.37
N GLU A 147 5.35 -29.07 6.62
CA GLU A 147 4.90 -30.46 6.69
C GLU A 147 3.98 -30.71 7.90
N LYS A 148 4.36 -30.20 9.07
CA LYS A 148 3.54 -30.34 10.30
C LYS A 148 2.19 -29.63 10.21
N THR A 149 2.07 -28.65 9.33
CA THR A 149 0.90 -27.76 9.23
C THR A 149 0.00 -28.05 8.03
N LYS A 150 0.31 -29.09 7.24
CA LYS A 150 -0.36 -29.40 5.97
C LYS A 150 -1.89 -29.54 6.03
N ASN A 151 -2.43 -29.94 7.19
CA ASN A 151 -3.85 -30.23 7.37
C ASN A 151 -4.56 -29.25 8.32
N VAL A 152 -4.01 -28.06 8.54
CA VAL A 152 -4.60 -27.04 9.42
C VAL A 152 -5.14 -25.91 8.56
N GLY A 153 -6.45 -25.91 8.30
CA GLY A 153 -7.09 -24.98 7.37
C GLY A 153 -7.04 -23.52 7.85
N GLU A 154 -7.09 -23.30 9.17
CA GLU A 154 -7.11 -21.99 9.83
C GLU A 154 -5.83 -21.18 9.60
N ILE A 155 -4.75 -21.82 9.16
CA ILE A 155 -3.45 -21.20 8.92
C ILE A 155 -3.05 -21.20 7.44
N GLU A 156 -3.89 -21.72 6.54
CA GLU A 156 -3.50 -22.02 5.16
C GLU A 156 -2.98 -20.79 4.42
N TYR A 157 -3.58 -19.62 4.64
CA TYR A 157 -3.10 -18.36 4.06
C TYR A 157 -1.65 -18.04 4.45
N LYS A 158 -1.31 -18.13 5.75
CA LYS A 158 0.05 -17.85 6.25
C LYS A 158 1.03 -18.95 5.83
N ARG A 159 0.54 -20.19 5.73
CA ARG A 159 1.32 -21.35 5.26
C ARG A 159 1.70 -21.18 3.79
N GLU A 160 0.74 -20.82 2.93
CA GLU A 160 0.99 -20.60 1.50
C GLU A 160 1.92 -19.40 1.28
N MET A 161 1.81 -18.35 2.10
CA MET A 161 2.77 -17.24 2.09
C MET A 161 4.20 -17.69 2.40
N LEU A 162 4.40 -18.48 3.47
CA LEU A 162 5.72 -19.04 3.80
C LEU A 162 6.26 -19.92 2.67
N LYS A 163 5.39 -20.74 2.06
CA LYS A 163 5.74 -21.61 0.94
C LYS A 163 6.16 -20.81 -0.30
N SER A 164 5.39 -19.78 -0.68
CA SER A 164 5.74 -18.87 -1.77
C SER A 164 7.08 -18.18 -1.52
N ILE A 165 7.34 -17.71 -0.29
CA ILE A 165 8.64 -17.11 0.06
C ILE A 165 9.79 -18.13 -0.13
N LEU A 166 9.63 -19.38 0.33
CA LEU A 166 10.66 -20.40 0.15
C LEU A 166 10.90 -20.72 -1.33
N GLU A 167 9.84 -20.90 -2.12
CA GLU A 167 9.93 -21.19 -3.56
C GLU A 167 10.61 -20.06 -4.34
N ASP A 168 10.22 -18.82 -4.03
CA ASP A 168 10.69 -17.60 -4.70
C ASP A 168 12.13 -17.26 -4.35
N TYR A 169 12.54 -17.46 -3.08
CA TYR A 169 13.85 -17.04 -2.60
C TYR A 169 14.90 -18.14 -2.60
N ILE A 170 14.51 -19.41 -2.45
CA ILE A 170 15.45 -20.49 -2.18
C ILE A 170 15.49 -21.47 -3.36
N GLU A 171 16.70 -21.82 -3.76
CA GLU A 171 16.99 -22.96 -4.62
C GLU A 171 17.72 -24.01 -3.79
N VAL A 172 17.18 -25.22 -3.73
CA VAL A 172 17.83 -26.36 -3.06
C VAL A 172 18.53 -27.20 -4.12
N LYS A 173 19.87 -27.22 -4.10
CA LYS A 173 20.72 -28.05 -4.97
C LYS A 173 21.66 -28.89 -4.10
N ASP A 174 21.71 -30.20 -4.35
CA ASP A 174 22.55 -31.15 -3.60
C ASP A 174 22.33 -31.07 -2.08
N GLY A 175 21.07 -30.88 -1.66
CA GLY A 175 20.69 -30.70 -0.26
C GLY A 175 21.09 -29.36 0.36
N LYS A 176 21.72 -28.45 -0.41
CA LYS A 176 22.11 -27.11 0.05
C LYS A 176 21.13 -26.04 -0.45
N ALA A 177 20.57 -25.29 0.48
CA ALA A 177 19.75 -24.11 0.25
C ALA A 177 20.64 -22.92 -0.12
N LYS A 178 20.36 -22.32 -1.28
CA LYS A 178 21.02 -21.10 -1.76
C LYS A 178 19.97 -20.07 -2.16
N GLU A 179 20.32 -18.80 -2.03
CA GLU A 179 19.44 -17.73 -2.50
C GLU A 179 19.40 -17.70 -4.04
N ARG A 180 18.19 -17.60 -4.59
CA ARG A 180 17.97 -17.39 -6.02
C ARG A 180 18.35 -15.96 -6.40
N LYS A 181 19.03 -15.80 -7.54
CA LYS A 181 19.50 -14.49 -8.04
C LYS A 181 18.39 -13.53 -8.45
N LYS A 182 17.34 -14.00 -9.16
CA LYS A 182 16.31 -13.12 -9.77
C LYS A 182 15.24 -12.66 -8.79
N ARG A 183 15.31 -11.44 -8.26
CA ARG A 183 14.47 -10.95 -7.15
C ARG A 183 13.11 -10.36 -7.51
N GLU A 184 12.84 -10.10 -8.79
CA GLU A 184 11.58 -9.48 -9.25
C GLU A 184 10.32 -10.22 -8.78
N LYS A 185 9.25 -9.47 -8.51
CA LYS A 185 7.90 -9.99 -8.25
C LYS A 185 7.76 -10.87 -7.01
N ARG A 186 8.79 -10.96 -6.16
CA ARG A 186 8.77 -11.71 -4.89
C ARG A 186 8.24 -10.86 -3.74
N ILE A 187 7.68 -11.52 -2.72
CA ILE A 187 7.22 -10.88 -1.48
C ILE A 187 8.40 -10.20 -0.77
N VAL A 188 8.27 -8.90 -0.49
CA VAL A 188 9.31 -8.12 0.21
C VAL A 188 9.16 -8.19 1.73
N SER A 189 7.91 -8.15 2.20
CA SER A 189 7.58 -8.14 3.63
C SER A 189 6.40 -9.06 3.91
N VAL A 190 6.43 -9.69 5.09
CA VAL A 190 5.29 -10.48 5.60
C VAL A 190 4.21 -9.61 6.23
N THR A 191 4.52 -8.35 6.56
CA THR A 191 3.55 -7.40 7.13
C THR A 191 2.67 -6.80 6.06
N ASP A 192 3.22 -6.61 4.87
CA ASP A 192 2.50 -6.24 3.67
C ASP A 192 2.91 -7.16 2.52
N PRO A 193 2.19 -8.29 2.35
CA PRO A 193 2.39 -9.22 1.27
C PRO A 193 1.81 -8.74 -0.05
N ASP A 194 1.48 -7.46 -0.27
CA ASP A 194 1.19 -6.91 -1.59
C ASP A 194 2.36 -6.08 -2.12
N VAL A 195 3.25 -5.59 -1.25
CA VAL A 195 4.53 -4.99 -1.68
C VAL A 195 5.43 -6.04 -2.31
N ARG A 196 5.89 -5.74 -3.52
CA ARG A 196 6.73 -6.62 -4.32
C ARG A 196 7.98 -5.90 -4.80
N TRP A 197 9.01 -6.69 -5.11
CA TRP A 197 10.18 -6.16 -5.80
C TRP A 197 9.81 -5.71 -7.22
N GLY A 198 9.87 -4.40 -7.43
CA GLY A 198 9.97 -3.76 -8.74
C GLY A 198 11.42 -3.66 -9.18
N ALA A 199 11.65 -3.64 -10.49
CA ALA A 199 12.98 -3.47 -11.05
C ALA A 199 12.92 -2.70 -12.37
N LYS A 200 13.80 -1.70 -12.52
CA LYS A 200 14.10 -1.09 -13.82
C LYS A 200 15.27 -1.78 -14.52
N SER A 201 16.18 -2.30 -13.71
CA SER A 201 17.35 -3.07 -14.10
C SER A 201 17.73 -4.03 -12.96
N ASP A 202 18.71 -4.91 -13.18
CA ASP A 202 19.18 -5.85 -12.14
C ASP A 202 19.74 -5.16 -10.88
N ASP A 203 20.23 -3.92 -11.02
CA ASP A 203 20.85 -3.14 -9.94
C ASP A 203 19.90 -2.08 -9.34
N GLU A 204 18.85 -1.69 -10.07
CA GLU A 204 17.84 -0.72 -9.62
C GLU A 204 16.54 -1.42 -9.26
N MET A 205 16.43 -1.79 -7.98
CA MET A 205 15.29 -2.47 -7.41
C MET A 205 14.69 -1.69 -6.24
N TRP A 206 13.37 -1.72 -6.12
CA TRP A 206 12.64 -1.05 -5.06
C TRP A 206 11.43 -1.89 -4.62
N ALA A 207 10.98 -1.67 -3.39
CA ALA A 207 9.80 -2.33 -2.84
C ALA A 207 8.58 -1.48 -3.19
N GLU A 208 7.71 -1.94 -4.10
CA GLU A 208 6.59 -1.13 -4.59
C GLU A 208 5.25 -1.87 -4.66
N TYR A 209 4.23 -1.04 -4.80
CA TYR A 209 2.99 -1.34 -5.50
C TYR A 209 3.03 -0.72 -6.89
N LYS A 210 2.17 -1.21 -7.78
CA LYS A 210 1.84 -0.52 -9.03
C LYS A 210 0.48 0.14 -8.90
N THR A 211 0.40 1.40 -9.31
CA THR A 211 -0.86 2.15 -9.36
C THR A 211 -1.18 2.54 -10.79
N GLY A 212 -2.37 2.23 -11.25
CA GLY A 212 -2.92 2.71 -12.52
C GLY A 212 -4.07 3.68 -12.28
N PRO A 213 -3.82 4.99 -12.19
CA PRO A 213 -4.89 5.98 -12.20
C PRO A 213 -5.47 6.18 -13.60
N THR A 214 -6.76 6.47 -13.69
CA THR A 214 -7.34 7.12 -14.86
C THR A 214 -7.47 8.61 -14.63
N MET A 215 -7.24 9.37 -15.68
CA MET A 215 -7.22 10.83 -15.63
C MET A 215 -7.93 11.45 -16.82
N THR A 216 -8.74 12.48 -16.58
CA THR A 216 -9.39 13.28 -17.63
C THR A 216 -8.38 14.22 -18.32
N GLU A 217 -8.76 14.84 -19.44
CA GLU A 217 -7.95 15.92 -20.05
C GLU A 217 -7.64 17.06 -19.06
N ASN A 218 -8.64 17.45 -18.26
CA ASN A 218 -8.50 18.46 -17.20
C ASN A 218 -7.73 17.99 -15.95
N ARG A 219 -7.10 16.81 -16.01
CA ARG A 219 -6.29 16.21 -14.93
C ARG A 219 -7.05 15.83 -13.66
N PHE A 220 -8.35 15.59 -13.75
CA PHE A 220 -9.09 14.98 -12.65
C PHE A 220 -8.85 13.47 -12.65
N ILE A 221 -8.53 12.92 -11.48
CA ILE A 221 -8.38 11.48 -11.30
C ILE A 221 -9.78 10.89 -11.10
N THR A 222 -10.20 10.03 -12.02
CA THR A 222 -11.56 9.45 -12.07
C THR A 222 -11.63 8.03 -11.50
N GLY A 223 -10.47 7.40 -11.31
CA GLY A 223 -10.31 6.05 -10.81
C GLY A 223 -8.85 5.79 -10.47
N VAL A 224 -8.62 4.90 -9.50
CA VAL A 224 -7.28 4.46 -9.10
C VAL A 224 -7.33 2.98 -8.80
N MET A 225 -6.53 2.20 -9.53
CA MET A 225 -6.30 0.80 -9.21
C MET A 225 -4.91 0.63 -8.61
N VAL A 226 -4.81 -0.09 -7.50
CA VAL A 226 -3.54 -0.45 -6.85
C VAL A 226 -3.39 -1.96 -6.90
N THR A 227 -2.24 -2.45 -7.35
CA THR A 227 -1.93 -3.88 -7.36
C THR A 227 -0.50 -4.12 -6.86
N PRO A 228 -0.18 -5.35 -6.45
CA PRO A 228 1.21 -5.77 -6.29
C PRO A 228 2.03 -5.52 -7.56
N ALA A 229 3.32 -5.21 -7.41
CA ALA A 229 4.22 -4.99 -8.55
C ALA A 229 4.37 -6.20 -9.50
N SER A 230 4.03 -7.39 -9.01
CA SER A 230 4.08 -8.63 -9.77
C SER A 230 3.04 -8.71 -10.89
N VAL A 231 1.95 -7.95 -10.76
CA VAL A 231 0.85 -7.92 -11.72
C VAL A 231 1.32 -7.21 -13.00
N ALA A 232 0.99 -7.82 -14.13
CA ALA A 232 1.31 -7.28 -15.45
C ALA A 232 0.30 -6.20 -15.84
N ASP A 233 0.75 -5.21 -16.61
CA ASP A 233 0.01 -3.97 -16.85
C ASP A 233 -1.25 -4.20 -17.71
N ASP A 234 -1.25 -5.27 -18.52
CA ASP A 234 -2.39 -5.73 -19.31
C ASP A 234 -3.61 -6.12 -18.45
N LYS A 235 -3.40 -6.39 -17.16
CA LYS A 235 -4.47 -6.73 -16.21
C LYS A 235 -5.13 -5.52 -15.56
N PHE A 236 -4.68 -4.29 -15.85
CA PHE A 236 -5.23 -3.08 -15.23
C PHE A 236 -6.41 -2.51 -16.00
N ALA A 237 -6.38 -2.55 -17.33
CA ALA A 237 -7.32 -1.80 -18.16
C ALA A 237 -8.79 -2.17 -17.90
N ILE A 238 -9.12 -3.47 -17.85
CA ILE A 238 -10.51 -3.94 -17.68
C ILE A 238 -11.02 -3.63 -16.26
N PRO A 239 -10.34 -4.05 -15.16
CA PRO A 239 -10.84 -3.74 -13.83
C PRO A 239 -10.90 -2.24 -13.53
N LEU A 240 -9.97 -1.46 -14.08
CA LEU A 240 -9.96 -0.01 -13.94
C LEU A 240 -11.19 0.61 -14.62
N TYR A 241 -11.52 0.17 -15.84
CA TYR A 241 -12.75 0.59 -16.53
C TYR A 241 -14.01 0.23 -15.74
N GLU A 242 -14.09 -0.98 -15.18
CA GLU A 242 -15.24 -1.44 -14.39
C GLU A 242 -15.45 -0.63 -13.10
N GLN A 243 -14.39 0.01 -12.57
CA GLN A 243 -14.46 0.85 -11.38
C GLN A 243 -14.87 2.30 -11.66
N LEU A 244 -14.89 2.72 -12.93
CA LEU A 244 -15.22 4.09 -13.27
C LEU A 244 -16.68 4.40 -12.99
N MET A 245 -16.90 5.52 -12.33
CA MET A 245 -18.24 6.03 -12.04
C MET A 245 -19.02 6.37 -13.31
N TYR A 246 -18.32 6.77 -14.37
CA TYR A 246 -18.91 7.15 -15.64
C TYR A 246 -18.27 6.36 -16.79
N PRO A 247 -19.08 5.91 -17.76
CA PRO A 247 -18.55 5.25 -18.95
C PRO A 247 -17.69 6.25 -19.73
N LEU A 248 -16.50 5.81 -20.11
CA LEU A 248 -15.65 6.52 -21.07
C LEU A 248 -15.90 6.02 -22.49
N GLU A 249 -15.59 6.83 -23.49
CA GLU A 249 -15.62 6.41 -24.90
C GLU A 249 -14.25 5.91 -25.35
N THR A 250 -13.18 6.53 -24.83
CA THR A 250 -11.79 6.20 -25.21
C THR A 250 -10.88 6.20 -23.99
N LEU A 251 -10.10 5.13 -23.84
CA LEU A 251 -9.02 5.00 -22.86
C LEU A 251 -7.68 4.96 -23.60
N VAL A 252 -6.78 5.88 -23.28
CA VAL A 252 -5.45 5.99 -23.89
C VAL A 252 -4.39 5.57 -22.87
N GLY A 253 -3.58 4.56 -23.21
CA GLY A 253 -2.46 4.08 -22.40
C GLY A 253 -1.12 4.75 -22.74
N ASP A 254 -0.10 4.47 -21.93
CA ASP A 254 1.30 4.89 -22.12
C ASP A 254 1.52 6.41 -22.27
N VAL A 255 0.70 7.20 -21.56
CA VAL A 255 0.84 8.66 -21.52
C VAL A 255 1.51 9.03 -20.21
N PRO A 256 2.68 9.70 -20.19
CA PRO A 256 3.39 9.99 -18.95
C PRO A 256 2.52 10.83 -18.00
N LEU A 257 1.93 10.17 -17.01
CA LEU A 257 1.08 10.80 -16.01
C LEU A 257 1.98 11.37 -14.90
N LEU A 258 2.46 12.61 -15.09
CA LEU A 258 3.02 13.38 -13.98
C LEU A 258 1.86 13.79 -13.05
N VAL A 259 1.49 12.90 -12.13
CA VAL A 259 0.50 13.18 -11.08
C VAL A 259 1.12 14.14 -10.06
N ARG A 260 1.07 15.45 -10.35
CA ARG A 260 1.07 16.46 -9.31
C ARG A 260 -0.39 16.75 -8.99
N ILE A 261 -0.86 16.28 -7.84
CA ILE A 261 -2.18 16.59 -7.25
C ILE A 261 -2.22 18.09 -6.89
N PHE A 262 -2.20 18.97 -7.90
CA PHE A 262 -2.08 20.41 -7.71
C PHE A 262 -3.41 21.15 -7.99
N LEU A 263 -4.43 20.45 -8.50
CA LEU A 263 -5.69 21.07 -8.94
C LEU A 263 -6.89 20.77 -8.02
N PHE A 264 -6.74 19.92 -7.00
CA PHE A 264 -7.88 19.43 -6.21
C PHE A 264 -8.53 20.49 -5.30
N LEU A 265 -7.84 21.60 -4.98
CA LEU A 265 -8.30 22.52 -3.93
C LEU A 265 -9.00 23.80 -4.42
N ASN A 266 -8.77 24.26 -5.66
CA ASN A 266 -9.45 25.48 -6.12
C ASN A 266 -10.96 25.31 -6.33
N LEU A 267 -11.46 24.08 -6.41
CA LEU A 267 -12.89 23.77 -6.59
C LEU A 267 -13.63 23.51 -5.26
N ILE A 268 -12.93 23.18 -4.17
CA ILE A 268 -13.53 22.94 -2.85
C ILE A 268 -13.55 24.23 -1.99
N ILE A 269 -12.82 25.28 -2.40
CA ILE A 269 -12.69 26.56 -1.66
C ILE A 269 -13.62 27.66 -2.25
N ARG A 270 -14.71 27.32 -2.93
CA ARG A 270 -15.77 28.28 -3.27
C ARG A 270 -17.15 27.80 -2.84
#